data_AF-A0A5N5LAT2-F1
#
_entry.id   AF-A0A5N5LAT2-F1
#
_cell.length_a   1.000
_cell.length_b   1.000
_cell.length_c   1.000
_cell.angle_alpha   90.00
_cell.angle_beta   90.00
_cell.angle_gamma   90.00
#
_symmetry.space_group_name_H-M   'P 1'
#
loop_
_entity.id
_entity.type
_entity.pdbx_description
1 polymer ?
#
loop_
_entity_poly.entity_id
_entity_poly.type
_entity_poly.pdbx_seq_one_letter_code
_entity_poly.pdbx_strand_id
1 'polypeptide(L)'
;LNLLPSKTDPWGKNRSSWEQWMTAIGAPENEWKPYIHHLRIYGCTTYAYIKKENRKGSHNRFQPRARKGQLVGYDDDYGRIYWIYFPDDGKFMRASAVKFHEEIPPQQP
;
A
#
# COMPACT_ATOMS: atom_id res chain seq x y z
N LEU A 1 26.87 -8.90 -15.29
CA LEU A 1 26.33 -8.21 -14.10
C LEU A 1 25.89 -9.29 -13.12
N ASN A 2 26.56 -9.44 -11.98
CA ASN A 2 26.03 -10.28 -10.91
C ASN A 2 24.96 -9.46 -10.19
N LEU A 3 23.77 -10.03 -9.98
CA LEU A 3 22.63 -9.40 -9.30
C LEU A 3 22.33 -10.08 -7.96
N LEU A 4 23.07 -11.13 -7.63
CA LEU A 4 22.86 -11.84 -6.38
C LEU A 4 23.63 -11.12 -5.26
N PRO A 5 23.06 -11.04 -4.05
CA PRO A 5 23.82 -10.59 -2.89
C PRO A 5 25.01 -11.53 -2.72
N SER A 6 26.21 -11.00 -2.86
CA SER A 6 27.45 -11.75 -2.74
C SER A 6 28.31 -11.11 -1.67
N LYS A 7 28.93 -11.94 -0.82
CA LYS A 7 29.95 -11.48 0.14
C LYS A 7 31.16 -10.86 -0.56
N THR A 8 31.33 -11.16 -1.86
CA THR A 8 32.40 -10.67 -2.72
C THR A 8 31.99 -9.43 -3.51
N ASP A 9 31.05 -8.63 -2.99
CA ASP A 9 30.73 -7.32 -3.55
C ASP A 9 32.02 -6.46 -3.62
N PRO A 10 32.50 -6.02 -4.80
CA PRO A 10 33.71 -5.21 -4.95
C PRO A 10 33.66 -3.91 -4.13
N TRP A 11 32.45 -3.42 -3.85
CA TRP A 11 32.23 -2.20 -3.07
C TRP A 11 32.01 -2.46 -1.57
N GLY A 12 31.98 -3.73 -1.14
CA GLY A 12 31.86 -4.12 0.27
C GLY A 12 30.56 -3.68 0.96
N LYS A 13 29.51 -3.34 0.20
CA LYS A 13 28.27 -2.75 0.73
C LYS A 13 27.14 -3.77 0.96
N ASN A 14 27.33 -5.06 0.65
CA ASN A 14 26.30 -6.11 0.74
C ASN A 14 24.95 -5.65 0.14
N ARG A 15 24.99 -5.02 -1.04
CA ARG A 15 23.81 -4.46 -1.68
C ARG A 15 22.80 -5.55 -2.04
N SER A 16 21.52 -5.24 -1.87
CA SER A 16 20.43 -6.08 -2.36
C SER A 16 20.48 -6.22 -3.89
N SER A 17 19.86 -7.26 -4.43
CA SER A 17 19.76 -7.47 -5.88
C SER A 17 19.18 -6.26 -6.62
N TRP A 18 18.23 -5.59 -5.98
CA TRP A 18 17.59 -4.39 -6.51
C TRP A 18 18.55 -3.20 -6.59
N GLU A 19 19.28 -2.90 -5.53
CA GLU A 19 20.26 -1.81 -5.50
C GLU A 19 21.39 -2.02 -6.54
N GLN A 20 21.81 -3.27 -6.75
CA GLN A 20 22.78 -3.63 -7.79
C GLN A 20 22.23 -3.39 -9.19
N TRP A 21 20.98 -3.78 -9.43
CA TRP A 21 20.31 -3.53 -10.71
C TRP A 21 20.11 -2.03 -10.98
N MET A 22 19.64 -1.27 -9.98
CA MET A 22 19.48 0.18 -10.08
C MET A 22 20.80 0.90 -10.37
N THR A 23 21.90 0.45 -9.76
CA THR A 23 23.25 0.96 -10.07
C THR A 23 23.62 0.66 -11.53
N ALA A 24 23.33 -0.55 -12.01
CA ALA A 24 23.71 -0.99 -13.35
C ALA A 24 22.97 -0.23 -14.47
N ILE A 25 21.73 0.21 -14.22
CA ILE A 25 20.96 1.01 -15.17
C ILE A 25 21.19 2.52 -15.02
N GLY A 26 22.03 2.95 -14.07
CA GLY A 26 22.33 4.37 -13.81
C GLY A 26 21.19 5.14 -13.16
N ALA A 27 20.30 4.46 -12.42
CA ALA A 27 19.22 5.10 -11.69
C ALA A 27 19.77 5.96 -10.54
N PRO A 28 19.09 7.06 -10.18
CA PRO A 28 19.55 7.94 -9.11
C PRO A 28 19.48 7.25 -7.74
N GLU A 29 20.41 7.57 -6.84
CA GLU A 29 20.60 6.86 -5.56
C GLU A 29 19.37 6.89 -4.63
N ASN A 30 18.52 7.91 -4.75
CA ASN A 30 17.26 8.03 -4.02
C ASN A 30 16.23 6.95 -4.38
N GLU A 31 16.33 6.33 -5.55
CA GLU A 31 15.41 5.29 -6.02
C GLU A 31 15.92 3.87 -5.74
N TRP A 32 17.14 3.74 -5.24
CA TRP A 32 17.75 2.44 -4.96
C TRP A 32 17.05 1.71 -3.82
N LYS A 33 16.41 2.44 -2.89
CA LYS A 33 15.62 1.85 -1.82
C LYS A 33 14.13 1.98 -2.14
N PRO A 34 13.38 0.87 -2.23
CA PRO A 34 11.95 0.93 -2.49
C PRO A 34 11.24 1.61 -1.33
N TYR A 35 10.24 2.43 -1.65
CA TYR A 35 9.45 3.14 -0.65
C TYR A 35 8.35 2.23 -0.08
N ILE A 36 8.58 1.70 1.13
CA ILE A 36 7.69 0.68 1.75
C ILE A 36 6.75 1.23 2.84
N HIS A 37 6.76 2.54 3.11
CA HIS A 37 6.01 3.15 4.22
C HIS A 37 4.48 2.96 4.14
N HIS A 38 3.96 2.81 2.92
CA HIS A 38 2.53 2.60 2.67
C HIS A 38 2.15 1.14 2.49
N LEU A 39 3.10 0.20 2.61
CA LEU A 39 2.78 -1.22 2.61
C LEU A 39 1.91 -1.55 3.84
N ARG A 40 0.84 -2.30 3.60
CA ARG A 40 -0.17 -2.73 4.58
C ARG A 40 -0.52 -4.20 4.34
N ILE A 41 -1.09 -4.84 5.37
CA ILE A 41 -1.47 -6.26 5.29
C ILE A 41 -2.57 -6.44 4.24
N TYR A 42 -2.32 -7.31 3.27
CA TYR A 42 -3.30 -7.66 2.25
C TYR A 42 -4.56 -8.26 2.89
N GLY A 43 -5.74 -7.85 2.43
CA GLY A 43 -7.02 -8.33 2.94
C GLY A 43 -7.43 -7.79 4.31
N CYS A 44 -6.66 -6.85 4.90
CA CYS A 44 -7.04 -6.25 6.17
C CYS A 44 -8.37 -5.48 6.09
N THR A 45 -9.04 -5.36 7.24
CA THR A 45 -10.26 -4.55 7.33
C THR A 45 -9.88 -3.07 7.22
N THR A 46 -10.52 -2.36 6.31
CA THR A 46 -10.26 -0.94 6.06
C THR A 46 -11.51 -0.11 6.19
N TYR A 47 -11.35 1.12 6.66
CA TYR A 47 -12.40 2.12 6.75
C TYR A 47 -12.05 3.28 5.83
N ALA A 48 -12.67 3.30 4.66
CA ALA A 48 -12.44 4.31 3.64
C ALA A 48 -13.32 5.53 3.88
N TYR A 49 -12.75 6.73 3.83
CA TYR A 49 -13.51 7.96 4.02
C TYR A 49 -14.44 8.26 2.84
N ILE A 50 -15.72 8.52 3.11
CA ILE A 50 -16.70 8.90 2.09
C ILE A 50 -16.65 10.42 1.92
N LYS A 51 -16.42 10.97 0.72
CA LYS A 51 -16.39 12.44 0.52
C LYS A 51 -17.71 13.12 0.93
N LYS A 52 -17.63 14.36 1.41
CA LYS A 52 -18.79 15.15 1.85
C LYS A 52 -19.81 15.41 0.72
N GLU A 53 -19.34 15.47 -0.53
CA GLU A 53 -20.19 15.63 -1.72
C GLU A 53 -21.15 14.46 -1.95
N ASN A 54 -20.77 13.26 -1.51
CA ASN A 54 -21.65 12.09 -1.55
C ASN A 54 -22.63 12.07 -0.36
N ARG A 55 -22.51 13.05 0.55
CA ARG A 55 -23.31 13.20 1.77
C ARG A 55 -24.22 14.44 1.71
N LYS A 56 -24.95 14.63 0.60
CA LYS A 56 -25.87 15.78 0.42
C LYS A 56 -27.13 15.61 1.30
N GLY A 57 -27.60 16.72 1.91
CA GLY A 57 -28.85 16.80 2.70
C GLY A 57 -28.67 17.15 4.19
N SER A 58 -29.64 17.86 4.78
CA SER A 58 -29.63 18.28 6.21
C SER A 58 -29.67 17.08 7.19
N HIS A 59 -30.26 15.96 6.77
CA HIS A 59 -30.32 14.69 7.51
C HIS A 59 -29.01 13.89 7.51
N ASN A 60 -28.01 14.34 6.75
CA ASN A 60 -26.75 13.61 6.53
C ASN A 60 -25.71 13.83 7.66
N ARG A 61 -26.04 14.62 8.69
CA ARG A 61 -25.18 14.87 9.85
C ARG A 61 -24.89 13.61 10.68
N PHE A 62 -25.86 12.70 10.73
CA PHE A 62 -25.79 11.44 11.48
C PHE A 62 -25.37 10.24 10.64
N GLN A 63 -25.14 10.42 9.33
CA GLN A 63 -24.73 9.30 8.49
C GLN A 63 -23.27 8.90 8.71
N PRO A 64 -22.94 7.60 8.52
CA PRO A 64 -21.59 7.10 8.63
C PRO A 64 -20.63 7.84 7.69
N ARG A 65 -19.48 8.25 8.23
CA ARG A 65 -18.45 9.02 7.49
C ARG A 65 -17.42 8.14 6.78
N ALA A 66 -17.42 6.85 7.10
CA ALA A 66 -16.50 5.88 6.56
C ALA A 66 -17.25 4.62 6.17
N ARG A 67 -16.75 3.94 5.13
CA ARG A 67 -17.26 2.67 4.65
C ARG A 67 -16.26 1.57 4.96
N LYS A 68 -16.73 0.46 5.54
CA LYS A 68 -15.92 -0.72 5.83
C LYS A 68 -15.71 -1.52 4.55
N GLY A 69 -14.46 -1.89 4.24
CA GLY A 69 -14.07 -2.71 3.09
C GLY A 69 -12.79 -3.49 3.37
N GLN A 70 -12.23 -4.11 2.34
CA GLN A 70 -11.01 -4.90 2.41
C GLN A 70 -9.93 -4.32 1.50
N LEU A 71 -8.69 -4.27 1.97
CA LEU A 71 -7.56 -3.85 1.15
C LEU A 71 -7.21 -4.93 0.13
N VAL A 72 -7.26 -4.59 -1.16
CA VAL A 72 -6.93 -5.51 -2.27
C VAL A 72 -5.66 -5.09 -3.01
N GLY A 73 -5.21 -3.84 -2.92
CA GLY A 73 -3.98 -3.45 -3.59
C GLY A 73 -3.70 -1.95 -3.57
N TYR A 74 -2.81 -1.54 -4.46
CA TYR A 74 -2.28 -0.19 -4.60
C TYR A 74 -2.41 0.26 -6.06
N ASP A 75 -2.80 1.51 -6.28
CA ASP A 75 -2.98 2.08 -7.65
C ASP A 75 -1.82 2.97 -8.08
N ASP A 76 -0.98 3.39 -7.13
CA ASP A 76 0.03 4.43 -7.31
C ASP A 76 1.43 3.87 -7.07
N ASP A 77 2.42 4.40 -7.77
CA ASP A 77 3.83 3.98 -7.69
C ASP A 77 4.41 4.21 -6.29
N TYR A 78 3.91 5.23 -5.59
CA TYR A 78 4.28 5.52 -4.21
C TYR A 78 3.37 4.82 -3.18
N GLY A 79 2.38 4.04 -3.62
CA GLY A 79 1.48 3.29 -2.73
C GLY A 79 0.51 4.14 -1.92
N ARG A 80 0.27 5.40 -2.30
CA ARG A 80 -0.61 6.33 -1.54
C ARG A 80 -2.09 6.14 -1.80
N ILE A 81 -2.44 5.48 -2.90
CA ILE A 81 -3.82 5.21 -3.32
C ILE A 81 -4.05 3.72 -3.23
N TYR A 82 -5.08 3.34 -2.47
CA TYR A 82 -5.41 1.95 -2.19
C TYR A 82 -6.65 1.51 -2.97
N TRP A 83 -6.62 0.27 -3.44
CA TRP A 83 -7.78 -0.44 -3.97
C TRP A 83 -8.52 -1.11 -2.81
N ILE A 84 -9.76 -0.70 -2.62
CA ILE A 84 -10.61 -1.20 -1.54
C ILE A 84 -11.79 -1.91 -2.15
N TYR A 85 -11.98 -3.17 -1.76
CA TYR A 85 -13.15 -3.95 -2.14
C TYR A 85 -14.24 -3.82 -1.08
N PHE A 86 -15.46 -3.51 -1.52
CA PHE A 86 -16.64 -3.48 -0.68
C PHE A 86 -17.49 -4.71 -0.94
N PRO A 87 -17.53 -5.69 -0.01
CA PRO A 87 -18.27 -6.93 -0.21
C PRO A 87 -19.79 -6.70 -0.32
N ASP A 88 -20.31 -5.62 0.29
CA ASP A 88 -21.75 -5.31 0.25
C ASP A 88 -22.27 -5.05 -1.17
N ASP A 89 -21.47 -4.37 -2.02
CA ASP A 89 -21.87 -3.98 -3.38
C ASP A 89 -21.10 -4.75 -4.47
N GLY A 90 -20.08 -5.52 -4.09
CA GLY A 90 -19.13 -6.13 -5.04
C GLY A 90 -18.29 -5.09 -5.82
N LYS A 91 -18.14 -3.87 -5.30
CA LYS A 91 -17.48 -2.76 -6.00
C LYS A 91 -16.10 -2.47 -5.43
N PHE A 92 -15.23 -1.98 -6.31
CA PHE A 92 -13.94 -1.44 -5.95
C PHE A 92 -13.99 0.09 -5.84
N MET A 93 -13.25 0.63 -4.87
CA MET A 93 -13.05 2.06 -4.73
C MET A 93 -11.58 2.36 -4.53
N ARG A 94 -11.14 3.41 -5.20
CA ARG A 94 -9.82 4.00 -5.02
C ARG A 94 -9.89 5.09 -3.97
N ALA A 95 -9.08 4.98 -2.93
CA ALA A 95 -9.04 5.98 -1.87
C ALA A 95 -7.64 6.11 -1.28
N SER A 96 -7.25 7.33 -0.92
CA SER A 96 -6.02 7.60 -0.17
C SER A 96 -6.28 7.78 1.33
N ALA A 97 -7.42 8.39 1.68
CA ALA A 97 -7.84 8.60 3.06
C ALA A 97 -8.53 7.35 3.62
N VAL A 98 -7.72 6.46 4.19
CA VAL A 98 -8.15 5.14 4.68
C VAL A 98 -7.57 4.90 6.08
N LYS A 99 -8.38 4.35 6.98
CA LYS A 99 -7.89 3.77 8.24
C LYS A 99 -7.82 2.26 8.12
N PHE A 100 -6.70 1.68 8.52
CA PHE A 100 -6.44 0.25 8.45
C PHE A 100 -6.62 -0.35 9.84
N HIS A 101 -7.35 -1.46 9.90
CA HIS A 101 -7.49 -2.30 11.08
C HIS A 101 -6.76 -3.60 10.81
N GLU A 102 -5.46 -3.57 11.08
CA GLU A 102 -4.52 -4.65 10.86
C GLU A 102 -4.53 -5.57 12.09
N GLU A 103 -5.58 -6.36 12.22
CA GLU A 103 -5.52 -7.51 13.12
C GLU A 103 -4.62 -8.55 12.48
N ILE A 104 -3.59 -8.95 13.21
CA ILE A 104 -2.77 -10.10 12.84
C ILE A 104 -3.73 -11.30 12.89
N PRO A 105 -3.98 -11.98 11.75
CA PRO A 105 -4.81 -13.17 11.78
C PRO A 105 -4.23 -14.15 12.80
N PRO A 106 -5.06 -14.83 13.62
CA PRO A 106 -4.55 -15.82 14.56
C PRO A 106 -3.69 -16.82 13.79
N GLN A 107 -2.46 -17.02 14.24
CA GLN A 107 -1.55 -17.99 13.65
C GLN A 107 -2.23 -19.36 13.72
N GLN A 108 -2.60 -19.91 12.57
CA GLN A 108 -3.11 -21.27 12.53
C GLN A 108 -1.96 -22.21 12.89
N PRO A 109 -2.14 -23.10 13.87
CA PRO A 109 -1.10 -24.00 14.37
C PRO A 109 -0.65 -25.02 13.31
#